data_AF-A0A849IZZ1-F1
#
_entry.id   AF-A0A849IZZ1-F1
#
_cell.length_a   1.000
_cell.length_b   1.000
_cell.length_c   1.000
_cell.angle_alpha   90.00
_cell.angle_beta   90.00
_cell.angle_gamma   90.00
#
_symmetry.space_group_name_H-M   'P 1'
#
loop_
_entity.id
_entity.type
_entity.pdbx_description
1 polymer ?
#
loop_
_entity_poly.entity_id
_entity_poly.type
_entity_poly.pdbx_seq_one_letter_code
_entity_poly.pdbx_strand_id
1 'polypeptide(L)' 'QVNGKSAIEWIMERHQVVVDKDSGIRNDPNDYSEDPRYIIDLLKRIIRVSLETQKIVNNLPKLALAGISA' A
#
# COMPACT_ATOMS: atom_id res chain seq x y z
N GLN A 1 -5.98 -5.49 -4.33
CA GLN A 1 -6.04 -4.01 -4.26
C GLN A 1 -6.57 -3.60 -2.89
N VAL A 2 -6.28 -2.39 -2.42
CA VAL A 2 -6.77 -1.82 -1.16
C VAL A 2 -7.47 -0.51 -1.48
N ASN A 3 -8.77 -0.41 -1.22
CA ASN A 3 -9.59 0.78 -1.51
C ASN A 3 -9.45 1.30 -2.96
N GLY A 4 -9.59 0.40 -3.94
CA GLY A 4 -9.55 0.74 -5.37
C GLY A 4 -8.16 1.01 -5.97
N LYS A 5 -7.08 1.00 -5.18
CA LYS A 5 -5.70 1.21 -5.64
C LYS A 5 -4.80 0.02 -5.27
N SER A 6 -3.74 -0.21 -6.02
CA SER A 6 -2.67 -1.13 -5.58
C SER A 6 -1.94 -0.56 -4.36
N ALA A 7 -1.31 -1.42 -3.57
CA ALA A 7 -0.51 -0.96 -2.43
C ALA A 7 0.69 -0.09 -2.88
N ILE A 8 1.20 -0.32 -4.09
CA ILE A 8 2.28 0.48 -4.68
C ILE A 8 1.77 1.88 -5.04
N GLU A 9 0.61 1.99 -5.69
CA GLU A 9 0.00 3.29 -6.00
C GLU A 9 -0.24 4.13 -4.74
N TRP A 10 -0.66 3.51 -3.64
CA TRP A 10 -0.78 4.17 -2.34
C TRP A 10 0.53 4.80 -1.86
N ILE A 11 1.67 4.11 -2.04
CA ILE A 11 2.98 4.66 -1.68
C ILE A 11 3.33 5.85 -2.58
N MET A 12 3.16 5.70 -3.90
CA MET A 12 3.49 6.75 -4.88
C MET A 12 2.68 8.03 -4.67
N GLU A 13 1.38 7.90 -4.36
CA GLU A 13 0.50 9.05 -4.16
C GLU A 13 0.71 9.76 -2.83
N ARG A 14 1.08 9.03 -1.76
CA ARG A 14 1.22 9.61 -0.42
C ARG A 14 2.62 10.14 -0.16
N HIS A 15 3.66 9.58 -0.79
CA HIS A 15 5.05 9.98 -0.60
C HIS A 15 5.54 10.86 -1.75
N GLN A 16 4.89 12.02 -1.90
CA GLN A 16 5.29 13.10 -2.80
C GLN A 16 5.26 14.42 -2.04
N VAL A 17 6.12 15.36 -2.45
CA VAL A 17 6.12 16.72 -1.90
C VAL A 17 4.89 17.46 -2.42
N VAL A 18 4.02 17.90 -1.52
CA VAL A 18 2.80 18.66 -1.84
C VAL A 18 2.74 19.90 -0.98
N VAL A 19 2.26 20.99 -1.54
CA VAL A 19 1.92 22.21 -0.79
C VAL A 19 0.42 22.40 -0.89
N ASP A 20 -0.25 22.44 0.26
CA ASP A 20 -1.67 22.75 0.30
C ASP A 20 -1.92 24.18 -0.17
N LYS A 21 -2.88 24.38 -1.08
CA LYS A 21 -3.07 25.66 -1.76
C LYS A 21 -3.68 26.73 -0.85
N ASP A 22 -4.53 26.32 0.08
CA ASP A 22 -5.30 27.24 0.92
C ASP A 22 -4.50 27.66 2.15
N SER A 23 -3.84 26.70 2.80
CA SER A 23 -3.04 26.93 4.01
C SER A 23 -1.57 27.24 3.74
N GLY A 24 -1.04 26.89 2.56
CA GLY A 24 0.38 27.00 2.25
C GLY A 24 1.26 25.99 3.00
N ILE A 25 0.67 25.06 3.75
CA ILE A 25 1.42 24.06 4.52
C ILE A 25 2.09 23.08 3.55
N ARG A 26 3.42 23.02 3.62
CA ARG A 26 4.25 22.07 2.89
C ARG A 26 4.24 20.72 3.61
N ASN A 27 3.88 19.67 2.88
CA ASN A 27 4.01 18.28 3.29
C ASN A 27 5.12 17.64 2.47
N ASP A 28 6.27 17.41 3.10
CA ASP A 28 7.39 16.68 2.50
C ASP A 28 7.60 15.37 3.25
N PRO A 29 7.40 14.21 2.59
CA PRO A 29 7.56 12.91 3.22
C PRO A 29 9.01 12.62 3.62
N ASN A 30 10.01 13.34 3.08
CA ASN A 30 11.41 13.18 3.48
C ASN A 30 11.67 13.71 4.90
N ASP A 31 10.79 14.59 5.42
CA ASP A 31 10.91 15.13 6.79
C ASP A 31 10.43 14.13 7.86
N TYR A 32 9.85 12.99 7.47
CA TYR A 32 9.33 12.00 8.42
C TYR A 32 10.42 11.15 9.09
N SER A 33 11.55 10.93 8.42
CA SER A 33 12.59 10.00 8.86
C SER A 33 13.97 10.54 8.54
N GLU A 34 14.88 10.46 9.52
CA GLU A 34 16.31 10.80 9.35
C GLU A 34 17.05 9.83 8.39
N ASP A 35 16.50 8.63 8.15
CA ASP A 35 17.03 7.70 7.15
C ASP A 35 16.59 8.12 5.74
N PRO A 36 17.51 8.59 4.87
CA PRO A 36 17.17 9.02 3.51
C PRO A 36 16.68 7.87 2.62
N ARG A 37 16.88 6.62 3.05
CA ARG A 37 16.40 5.43 2.32
C ARG A 37 15.01 4.97 2.75
N TYR A 38 14.40 5.62 3.73
CA TYR A 38 13.14 5.18 4.33
C TYR A 38 12.06 4.86 3.28
N ILE A 39 11.80 5.79 2.37
CA ILE A 39 10.72 5.66 1.38
C ILE A 39 11.02 4.53 0.38
N ILE A 40 12.27 4.43 -0.11
CA ILE A 40 12.63 3.40 -1.10
C ILE A 40 12.67 2.01 -0.47
N ASP A 41 13.12 1.88 0.77
CA ASP A 41 13.13 0.61 1.47
C ASP A 41 11.72 0.23 1.96
N LEU A 42 10.84 1.20 2.26
CA LEU A 42 9.40 0.99 2.46
C LEU A 42 8.76 0.45 1.17
N LEU A 43 9.01 1.04 0.02
CA LEU A 43 8.47 0.58 -1.26
C LEU A 43 8.87 -0.88 -1.54
N LYS A 44 10.14 -1.26 -1.32
CA LYS A 44 10.59 -2.66 -1.44
C LYS A 44 9.82 -3.60 -0.52
N ARG A 45 9.59 -3.21 0.73
CA ARG A 45 8.80 -3.99 1.70
C ARG A 45 7.36 -4.14 1.23
N ILE A 46 6.74 -3.08 0.69
CA ILE A 46 5.37 -3.11 0.17
C ILE A 46 5.23 -3.99 -1.06
N ILE A 47 6.22 -4.01 -1.97
CA ILE A 47 6.26 -4.95 -3.09
C ILE A 47 6.25 -6.39 -2.57
N ARG A 48 7.12 -6.70 -1.59
CA ARG A 48 7.16 -8.04 -0.99
C ARG A 48 5.84 -8.40 -0.31
N VAL A 49 5.31 -7.53 0.55
CA VAL A 49 4.01 -7.74 1.22
C VAL A 49 2.92 -8.01 0.18
N SER A 50 2.86 -7.23 -0.90
CA SER A 50 1.86 -7.41 -1.96
C SER A 50 1.92 -8.81 -2.59
N LEU A 51 3.13 -9.29 -2.91
CA LEU A 51 3.32 -10.63 -3.48
C LEU A 51 2.99 -11.74 -2.48
N GLU A 52 3.42 -11.61 -1.23
CA GLU A 52 3.12 -12.61 -0.19
C GLU A 52 1.63 -12.64 0.14
N THR A 53 0.95 -11.49 0.16
CA THR A 53 -0.51 -11.41 0.32
C THR A 53 -1.21 -12.18 -0.80
N GLN A 54 -0.82 -11.99 -2.06
CA GLN A 54 -1.41 -12.74 -3.17
C GLN A 54 -1.19 -14.25 -3.03
N LYS A 55 0.00 -14.69 -2.58
CA LYS A 55 0.26 -16.12 -2.29
C LYS A 55 -0.67 -16.65 -1.21
N ILE A 56 -0.85 -15.92 -0.11
CA ILE A 56 -1.74 -16.33 0.99
C ILE A 56 -3.19 -16.44 0.49
N VAL A 57 -3.68 -15.41 -0.21
CA VAL A 57 -5.05 -15.39 -0.76
C VAL A 57 -5.28 -16.56 -1.71
N ASN A 58 -4.33 -16.86 -2.58
CA ASN A 58 -4.42 -17.97 -3.52
C ASN A 58 -4.40 -19.35 -2.83
N ASN A 59 -3.86 -19.43 -1.61
CA ASN A 59 -3.81 -20.66 -0.82
C ASN A 59 -4.99 -20.81 0.16
N LEU A 60 -5.93 -19.85 0.20
CA LEU A 60 -7.13 -19.99 1.01
C LEU A 60 -7.97 -21.17 0.51
N PRO A 61 -8.64 -21.92 1.41
CA PRO A 61 -9.54 -22.98 1.00
C PRO A 61 -10.68 -22.42 0.15
N LYS A 62 -11.23 -23.26 -0.74
CA LYS A 62 -12.44 -22.90 -1.48
C LYS A 62 -13.54 -22.56 -0.49
N LEU A 63 -14.29 -21.50 -0.79
CA LEU A 63 -15.44 -21.11 0.01
C LEU A 63 -16.46 -22.25 0.02
N ALA A 64 -16.65 -22.89 1.17
CA ALA A 64 -17.72 -23.85 1.38
C ALA A 64 -19.01 -23.06 1.63
N LEU A 65 -19.87 -22.97 0.62
CA LEU A 65 -21.22 -22.43 0.79
C LEU A 65 -22.08 -23.54 1.40
N ALA A 66 -22.29 -23.51 2.72
CA ALA A 66 -23.23 -24.40 3.37
C ALA A 66 -24.65 -24.02 2.93
N GLY A 67 -25.24 -24.76 1.98
CA GLY A 67 -26.68 -24.65 1.67
C GLY A 67 -27.09 -24.63 0.19
N ILE A 68 -26.19 -24.77 -0.78
CA ILE A 68 -26.61 -25.00 -2.18
C ILE A 68 -26.25 -26.44 -2.53
N SER A 69 -27.16 -27.36 -2.19
CA SER A 69 -27.29 -28.63 -2.89
C SER A 69 -27.63 -28.33 -4.35
N ALA A 70 -26.72 -28.68 -5.26
CA ALA A 70 -27.11 -29.00 -6.63
C ALA A 70 -27.70 -30.41 -6.65
#